data_AF-A0A6P8YVY8-F1
#
_entry.id   AF-A0A6P8YVY8-F1
#
_cell.length_a   1.000
_cell.length_b   1.000
_cell.length_c   1.000
_cell.angle_alpha   90.00
_cell.angle_beta   90.00
_cell.angle_gamma   90.00
#
_symmetry.space_group_name_H-M   'P 1'
#
loop_
_entity.id
_entity.type
_entity.pdbx_description
1 polymer ?
#
loop_
_entity_poly.entity_id
_entity_poly.type
_entity_poly.pdbx_seq_one_letter_code
_entity_poly.pdbx_strand_id
1 'polypeptide(L)'
;MENANAALEPQHTQLTLLQSASSYYYYDPYEKRTVEVPLNNLDAFISLLKCVMGTGILAMPLAIRYSGVVAGVLLSLLLMMLLTYCIHLLISGMTECCRRIQVPQVSMPQAVQIAYQSGPRCVHCFANVAGFLTSCVLVIGQFGLCCVYIVFVAKNFKEIGDYYCRDFNERYYVVGVCVLQLPFFLIRKLKYLVPLNLISNCFLYLGFLCIMYYLVRGLPNPQQRELIKPPADWIMFFGIAAFSLTAVGSMLVVEANMAHPQSYLGIFGVLNLAVFFILFSNILFGIMGYWRYGEQVEASITLNVPQNEISSK
;
A
#
# COMPACT_ATOMS: atom_id res chain seq x y z
N MET A 1 78.08 -22.44 14.84
CA MET A 1 76.75 -23.00 14.53
C MET A 1 75.72 -21.94 14.90
N GLU A 2 75.85 -20.73 14.39
CA GLU A 2 75.50 -20.29 13.04
C GLU A 2 73.99 -20.38 12.79
N ASN A 3 73.42 -19.17 12.76
CA ASN A 3 72.03 -18.84 12.64
C ASN A 3 71.43 -19.39 11.34
N ALA A 4 70.52 -20.35 11.45
CA ALA A 4 69.62 -20.70 10.38
C ALA A 4 68.24 -20.90 11.02
N ASN A 5 67.44 -19.82 11.10
CA ASN A 5 65.96 -19.88 11.22
C ASN A 5 65.28 -18.50 11.20
N ALA A 6 65.91 -17.43 10.71
CA ALA A 6 65.35 -16.07 10.78
C ALA A 6 64.87 -15.49 9.43
N ALA A 7 64.48 -16.31 8.45
CA ALA A 7 64.20 -15.78 7.10
C ALA A 7 62.96 -16.35 6.37
N LEU A 8 62.02 -17.03 7.03
CA LEU A 8 60.83 -17.57 6.34
C LEU A 8 59.46 -17.06 6.83
N GLU A 9 59.39 -16.17 7.82
CA GLU A 9 58.11 -15.74 8.42
C GLU A 9 57.51 -14.38 8.00
N PRO A 10 58.14 -13.48 7.21
CA PRO A 10 57.44 -12.25 6.81
C PRO A 10 56.52 -12.43 5.59
N GLN A 11 56.79 -13.39 4.70
CA GLN A 11 55.99 -13.56 3.48
C GLN A 11 54.70 -14.35 3.69
N HIS A 12 54.72 -15.41 4.50
CA HIS A 12 53.52 -16.21 4.75
C HIS A 12 52.46 -15.42 5.53
N THR A 13 52.90 -14.60 6.48
CA THR A 13 52.02 -13.72 7.28
C THR A 13 51.42 -12.59 6.44
N GLN A 14 52.18 -12.02 5.50
CA GLN A 14 51.65 -11.04 4.55
C GLN A 14 50.71 -11.66 3.51
N LEU A 15 50.96 -12.88 3.05
CA LEU A 15 50.01 -13.59 2.17
C LEU A 15 48.69 -13.90 2.88
N THR A 16 48.71 -14.28 4.16
CA THR A 16 47.49 -14.51 4.95
C THR A 16 46.74 -13.22 5.25
N LEU A 17 47.44 -12.10 5.45
CA LEU A 17 46.82 -10.78 5.61
C LEU A 17 46.28 -10.20 4.29
N LEU A 18 46.95 -10.44 3.17
CA LEU A 18 46.45 -10.06 1.84
C LEU A 18 45.30 -10.96 1.36
N GLN A 19 45.28 -12.24 1.76
CA GLN A 19 44.15 -13.15 1.51
C GLN A 19 42.96 -12.92 2.45
N SER A 20 43.15 -12.30 3.61
CA SER A 20 42.03 -11.87 4.48
C SER A 20 41.50 -10.48 4.14
N ALA A 21 42.31 -9.62 3.51
CA ALA A 21 41.85 -8.36 2.91
C ALA A 21 40.96 -8.55 1.67
N SER A 22 40.91 -9.75 1.09
CA SER A 22 40.00 -10.13 0.01
C SER A 22 38.78 -10.93 0.47
N SER A 23 38.43 -10.86 1.76
CA SER A 23 37.04 -11.05 2.15
C SER A 23 36.24 -9.94 1.48
N TYR A 24 35.54 -10.26 0.40
CA TYR A 24 34.60 -9.38 -0.27
C TYR A 24 33.71 -8.74 0.81
N TYR A 25 33.96 -7.48 1.14
CA TYR A 25 33.13 -6.72 2.08
C TYR A 25 31.79 -6.48 1.38
N TYR A 26 30.89 -7.45 1.49
CA TYR A 26 29.54 -7.39 0.94
C TYR A 26 28.76 -6.38 1.78
N TYR A 27 28.58 -5.18 1.25
CA TYR A 27 27.79 -4.15 1.92
C TYR A 27 26.32 -4.59 1.95
N ASP A 28 25.82 -5.00 3.11
CA ASP A 28 24.40 -5.18 3.35
C ASP A 28 23.78 -3.85 3.83
N PRO A 29 22.92 -3.18 3.02
CA PRO A 29 22.26 -1.95 3.44
C PRO A 29 21.37 -2.12 4.67
N TYR A 30 20.81 -3.31 4.88
CA TYR A 30 19.83 -3.55 5.93
C TYR A 30 20.45 -3.57 7.34
N GLU A 31 21.68 -4.04 7.49
CA GLU A 31 22.38 -4.09 8.79
C GLU A 31 22.74 -2.71 9.34
N LYS A 32 22.83 -1.70 8.47
CA LYS A 32 23.26 -0.33 8.82
C LYS A 32 22.10 0.65 9.01
N ARG A 33 20.85 0.18 8.96
CA ARG A 33 19.65 1.01 9.18
C ARG A 33 19.42 1.24 10.68
N THR A 34 19.14 2.48 11.06
CA THR A 34 18.71 2.85 12.42
C THR A 34 17.28 3.39 12.36
N VAL A 35 16.32 2.67 12.95
CA VAL A 35 14.91 3.06 13.02
C VAL A 35 14.55 3.40 14.47
N GLU A 36 14.01 4.58 14.73
CA GLU A 36 13.69 5.03 16.11
C GLU A 36 12.64 4.15 16.80
N VAL A 37 11.66 3.63 16.04
CA VAL A 37 10.62 2.71 16.52
C VAL A 37 10.38 1.64 15.44
N PRO A 38 11.11 0.50 15.49
CA PRO A 38 11.01 -0.51 14.45
C PRO A 38 9.69 -1.29 14.53
N LEU A 39 9.11 -1.58 13.37
CA LEU A 39 7.93 -2.42 13.22
C LEU A 39 8.34 -3.90 13.20
N ASN A 40 7.73 -4.72 14.05
CA ASN A 40 7.86 -6.18 13.93
C ASN A 40 7.10 -6.68 12.70
N ASN A 41 7.35 -7.93 12.29
CA ASN A 41 6.72 -8.52 11.10
C ASN A 41 5.18 -8.54 11.17
N LEU A 42 4.62 -8.79 12.35
CA LEU A 42 3.17 -8.73 12.56
C LEU A 42 2.64 -7.30 12.45
N ASP A 43 3.34 -6.32 13.03
CA ASP A 43 2.95 -4.91 12.98
C ASP A 43 3.02 -4.37 11.55
N ALA A 44 4.04 -4.79 10.80
CA ALA A 44 4.18 -4.50 9.37
C ALA A 44 3.03 -5.13 8.57
N PHE A 45 2.72 -6.41 8.80
CA PHE A 45 1.58 -7.09 8.17
C PHE A 45 0.25 -6.35 8.43
N ILE A 46 -0.05 -6.04 9.69
CA ILE A 46 -1.26 -5.30 10.08
C ILE A 46 -1.28 -3.91 9.44
N SER A 47 -0.12 -3.24 9.39
CA SER A 47 0.00 -1.92 8.75
C SER A 47 -0.29 -1.99 7.25
N LEU A 48 0.22 -3.01 6.54
CA LEU A 48 -0.08 -3.23 5.11
C LEU A 48 -1.57 -3.49 4.89
N LEU A 49 -2.18 -4.35 5.71
CA LEU A 49 -3.61 -4.62 5.66
C LEU A 49 -4.43 -3.35 5.85
N LYS A 50 -4.09 -2.54 6.87
CA LYS A 50 -4.74 -1.28 7.17
C LYS A 50 -4.63 -0.27 6.02
N CYS A 51 -3.49 -0.21 5.33
CA CYS A 51 -3.29 0.70 4.21
C CYS A 51 -4.24 0.43 3.03
N VAL A 52 -4.67 -0.81 2.85
CA VAL A 52 -5.48 -1.23 1.69
C VAL A 52 -6.94 -1.50 2.06
N MET A 53 -7.22 -2.03 3.25
CA MET A 53 -8.58 -2.16 3.81
C MET A 53 -9.13 -0.82 4.34
N GLY A 54 -8.90 0.27 3.60
CA GLY A 54 -9.47 1.59 3.85
C GLY A 54 -10.69 1.83 2.97
N THR A 55 -10.75 2.99 2.32
CA THR A 55 -11.85 3.32 1.39
C THR A 55 -11.81 2.54 0.08
N GLY A 56 -10.65 1.98 -0.29
CA GLY A 56 -10.44 1.21 -1.51
C GLY A 56 -11.37 0.00 -1.60
N ILE A 57 -11.32 -0.89 -0.59
CA ILE A 57 -12.12 -2.13 -0.57
C ILE A 57 -13.62 -1.87 -0.70
N LEU A 58 -14.10 -0.73 -0.18
CA LEU A 58 -15.50 -0.34 -0.24
C LEU A 58 -15.99 0.04 -1.65
N ALA A 59 -15.06 0.35 -2.56
CA ALA A 59 -15.34 0.64 -3.97
C ALA A 59 -15.17 -0.60 -4.86
N MET A 60 -14.62 -1.71 -4.35
CA MET A 60 -14.42 -2.94 -5.13
C MET A 60 -15.71 -3.53 -5.73
N PRO A 61 -16.89 -3.47 -5.07
CA PRO A 61 -18.15 -3.87 -5.71
C PRO A 61 -18.47 -3.09 -6.98
N LEU A 62 -18.14 -1.80 -7.01
CA LEU A 62 -18.33 -0.94 -8.17
C LEU A 62 -17.38 -1.35 -9.30
N ALA A 63 -16.15 -1.74 -8.98
CA ALA A 63 -15.23 -2.29 -9.97
C ALA A 63 -15.86 -3.52 -10.63
N ILE A 64 -16.34 -4.49 -9.83
CA ILE A 64 -16.96 -5.70 -10.36
C ILE A 64 -18.22 -5.39 -11.18
N ARG A 65 -18.98 -4.34 -10.85
CA ARG A 65 -20.08 -3.85 -11.70
C ARG A 65 -19.61 -3.51 -13.11
N TYR A 66 -18.41 -2.98 -13.32
CA TYR A 66 -17.90 -2.62 -14.65
C TYR A 66 -17.28 -3.80 -15.43
N SER A 67 -16.75 -4.81 -14.75
CA SER A 67 -16.15 -5.97 -15.42
C SER A 67 -17.11 -7.16 -15.57
N GLY A 68 -18.09 -7.29 -14.68
CA GLY A 68 -18.77 -8.55 -14.40
C GLY A 68 -17.99 -9.41 -13.40
N VAL A 69 -18.65 -10.41 -12.81
CA VAL A 69 -18.09 -11.22 -11.71
C VAL A 69 -16.86 -12.02 -12.15
N VAL A 70 -16.97 -12.79 -13.24
CA VAL A 70 -15.90 -13.71 -13.67
C VAL A 70 -14.70 -12.93 -14.18
N ALA A 71 -14.94 -11.95 -15.05
CA ALA A 71 -13.87 -11.09 -15.57
C ALA A 71 -13.24 -10.26 -14.45
N GLY A 72 -14.01 -9.74 -13.50
CA GLY A 72 -13.49 -8.97 -12.36
C GLY A 72 -12.56 -9.78 -11.47
N VAL A 73 -12.88 -11.05 -11.20
CA VAL A 73 -11.99 -11.96 -10.47
C VAL A 73 -10.69 -12.18 -11.24
N LEU A 74 -10.78 -12.57 -12.52
CA LEU A 74 -9.60 -12.84 -13.34
C LEU A 74 -8.70 -11.59 -13.50
N LEU A 75 -9.30 -10.44 -13.79
CA LEU A 75 -8.57 -9.17 -13.94
C LEU A 75 -7.96 -8.72 -12.61
N SER A 76 -8.65 -8.93 -11.47
CA SER A 76 -8.08 -8.64 -10.14
C SER A 76 -6.86 -9.51 -9.85
N LEU A 77 -6.91 -10.81 -10.17
CA LEU A 77 -5.78 -11.73 -9.98
C LEU A 77 -4.59 -11.30 -10.86
N LEU A 78 -4.82 -11.03 -12.14
CA LEU A 78 -3.79 -10.57 -13.09
C LEU A 78 -3.17 -9.25 -12.65
N LEU A 79 -4.01 -8.28 -12.25
CA LEU A 79 -3.57 -6.98 -11.78
C LEU A 79 -2.74 -7.10 -10.51
N MET A 80 -3.19 -7.91 -9.54
CA MET A 80 -2.44 -8.10 -8.30
C MET A 80 -1.09 -8.80 -8.53
N MET A 81 -1.03 -9.80 -9.41
CA MET A 81 0.25 -10.43 -9.78
C MET A 81 1.21 -9.41 -10.40
N LEU A 82 0.73 -8.57 -11.33
CA LEU A 82 1.52 -7.51 -11.94
C LEU A 82 2.02 -6.50 -10.89
N LEU A 83 1.13 -5.99 -10.04
CA LEU A 83 1.48 -5.01 -9.00
C LEU A 83 2.49 -5.58 -8.00
N THR A 84 2.30 -6.83 -7.59
CA THR A 84 3.22 -7.53 -6.68
C THR A 84 4.59 -7.69 -7.31
N TYR A 85 4.65 -8.10 -8.58
CA TYR A 85 5.91 -8.19 -9.33
C TYR A 85 6.61 -6.82 -9.42
N CYS A 86 5.87 -5.75 -9.75
CA CYS A 86 6.41 -4.40 -9.81
C CYS A 86 7.00 -3.95 -8.47
N ILE A 87 6.35 -4.25 -7.34
CA ILE A 87 6.86 -3.88 -6.01
C ILE A 87 8.12 -4.67 -5.65
N HIS A 88 8.16 -5.98 -5.94
CA HIS A 88 9.36 -6.79 -5.73
C HIS A 88 10.54 -6.27 -6.54
N LEU A 89 10.31 -5.96 -7.81
CA LEU A 89 11.32 -5.39 -8.70
C LEU A 89 11.78 -4.01 -8.21
N LEU A 90 10.84 -3.16 -7.77
CA LEU A 90 11.14 -1.84 -7.25
C LEU A 90 12.02 -1.90 -6.00
N ILE A 91 11.63 -2.68 -4.98
CA ILE A 91 12.40 -2.77 -3.73
C ILE A 91 13.77 -3.40 -3.99
N SER A 92 13.84 -4.45 -4.81
CA SER A 92 15.13 -5.06 -5.19
C SER A 92 16.05 -4.06 -5.89
N GLY A 93 15.50 -3.24 -6.79
CA GLY A 93 16.24 -2.17 -7.46
C GLY A 93 16.70 -1.07 -6.51
N MET A 94 15.86 -0.67 -5.56
CA MET A 94 16.21 0.29 -4.51
C MET A 94 17.35 -0.23 -3.62
N THR A 95 17.28 -1.49 -3.20
CA THR A 95 18.32 -2.14 -2.39
C THR A 95 19.63 -2.27 -3.15
N GLU A 96 19.59 -2.60 -4.44
CA GLU A 96 20.78 -2.61 -5.29
C GLU A 96 21.40 -1.20 -5.44
N CYS A 97 20.58 -0.15 -5.54
CA CYS A 97 21.07 1.23 -5.53
C CYS A 97 21.77 1.56 -4.20
N CYS A 98 21.15 1.25 -3.06
CA CYS A 98 21.76 1.40 -1.74
C CYS A 98 23.13 0.72 -1.64
N ARG A 99 23.22 -0.51 -2.17
CA ARG A 99 24.46 -1.30 -2.19
C ARG A 99 25.57 -0.63 -3.00
N ARG A 100 25.23 -0.06 -4.17
CA ARG A 100 26.20 0.61 -5.06
C ARG A 100 26.80 1.87 -4.46
N ILE A 101 25.98 2.67 -3.78
CA ILE A 101 26.43 3.93 -3.17
C ILE A 101 26.81 3.79 -1.68
N GLN A 102 26.74 2.57 -1.14
CA GLN A 102 27.09 2.23 0.24
C GLN A 102 26.33 3.07 1.29
N VAL A 103 25.04 3.30 1.07
CA VAL A 103 24.14 3.94 2.05
C VAL A 103 23.08 2.95 2.58
N PRO A 104 22.64 3.10 3.84
CA PRO A 104 21.73 2.13 4.47
C PRO A 104 20.32 2.15 3.86
N GLN A 105 19.86 3.32 3.39
CA GLN A 105 18.53 3.49 2.84
C GLN A 105 18.49 4.69 1.90
N VAL A 106 17.65 4.61 0.86
CA VAL A 106 17.33 5.71 -0.04
C VAL A 106 15.82 5.83 -0.19
N SER A 107 15.34 7.06 -0.44
CA SER A 107 13.95 7.25 -0.85
C SER A 107 13.74 6.82 -2.31
N MET A 108 12.51 6.51 -2.71
CA MET A 108 12.20 6.09 -4.08
C MET A 108 12.65 7.13 -5.14
N PRO A 109 12.45 8.45 -4.98
CA PRO A 109 12.99 9.43 -5.92
C PRO A 109 14.51 9.44 -6.03
N GLN A 110 15.22 9.29 -4.90
CA GLN A 110 16.67 9.21 -4.88
C GLN A 110 17.16 7.93 -5.54
N ALA A 111 16.49 6.79 -5.30
CA ALA A 111 16.81 5.54 -5.96
C ALA A 111 16.73 5.66 -7.49
N VAL A 112 15.67 6.29 -8.00
CA VAL A 112 15.51 6.55 -9.45
C VAL A 112 16.64 7.45 -9.97
N GLN A 113 16.97 8.52 -9.26
CA GLN A 113 18.07 9.41 -9.64
C GLN A 113 19.42 8.65 -9.69
N ILE A 114 19.72 7.85 -8.67
CA ILE A 114 20.95 7.03 -8.59
C ILE A 114 20.98 5.98 -9.71
N ALA A 115 19.84 5.34 -10.01
CA ALA A 115 19.73 4.36 -11.08
C ALA A 115 20.06 4.97 -12.44
N TYR A 116 19.59 6.19 -12.72
CA TYR A 116 19.93 6.92 -13.95
C TYR A 116 21.40 7.37 -13.98
N GLN A 117 21.99 7.77 -12.84
CA GLN A 117 23.42 8.12 -12.74
C GLN A 117 24.35 6.91 -12.87
N SER A 118 23.84 5.72 -12.56
CA SER A 118 24.58 4.45 -12.69
C SER A 118 24.36 3.79 -14.06
N GLY A 119 23.53 4.38 -14.92
CA GLY A 119 23.15 3.85 -16.22
C GLY A 119 24.16 4.17 -17.33
N PRO A 120 23.76 4.02 -18.60
CA PRO A 120 24.58 4.46 -19.73
C PRO A 120 24.70 6.00 -19.78
N ARG A 121 25.83 6.52 -20.29
CA ARG A 121 26.14 7.97 -20.30
C ARG A 121 25.02 8.85 -20.89
N CYS A 122 24.25 8.34 -21.85
CA CYS A 122 23.15 9.08 -22.49
C CYS A 122 22.01 9.43 -21.51
N VAL A 123 21.78 8.62 -20.47
CA VAL A 123 20.67 8.84 -19.52
C VAL A 123 21.08 9.64 -18.28
N HIS A 124 22.38 9.85 -18.04
CA HIS A 124 22.87 10.57 -16.87
C HIS A 124 22.31 11.99 -16.75
N CYS A 125 22.18 12.70 -17.88
CA CYS A 125 21.66 14.06 -17.92
C CYS A 125 20.21 14.13 -17.39
N PHE A 126 19.44 13.06 -17.58
CA PHE A 126 18.03 12.98 -17.14
C PHE A 126 17.87 12.57 -15.67
N ALA A 127 18.94 12.22 -14.95
CA ALA A 127 18.83 11.69 -13.61
C ALA A 127 18.09 12.62 -12.63
N ASN A 128 18.45 13.92 -12.63
CA ASN A 128 17.80 14.89 -11.75
C ASN A 128 16.33 15.09 -12.11
N VAL A 129 16.02 15.09 -13.41
CA VAL A 129 14.63 15.21 -13.91
C VAL A 129 13.81 13.99 -13.51
N ALA A 130 14.37 12.78 -13.63
CA ALA A 130 13.69 11.53 -13.28
C ALA A 130 13.37 11.45 -11.77
N GLY A 131 14.31 11.86 -10.91
CA GLY A 131 14.08 11.95 -9.47
C GLY A 131 13.01 13.00 -9.11
N PHE A 132 13.07 14.17 -9.72
CA PHE A 132 12.04 15.20 -9.51
C PHE A 132 10.65 14.75 -9.99
N LEU A 133 10.55 14.13 -11.16
CA LEU A 133 9.30 13.62 -11.71
C LEU A 133 8.70 12.54 -10.81
N THR A 134 9.54 11.63 -10.30
CA THR A 134 9.10 10.59 -9.36
C THR A 134 8.57 11.21 -8.06
N SER A 135 9.24 12.25 -7.55
CA SER A 135 8.75 13.02 -6.40
C SER A 135 7.38 13.64 -6.68
N CYS A 136 7.18 14.23 -7.86
CA CYS A 136 5.90 14.82 -8.26
C CYS A 136 4.78 13.76 -8.32
N VAL A 137 5.03 12.61 -8.94
CA VAL A 137 4.06 11.51 -9.03
C VAL A 137 3.67 11.00 -7.64
N LEU A 138 4.64 10.82 -6.74
CA LEU A 138 4.37 10.38 -5.37
C LEU A 138 3.53 11.41 -4.59
N VAL A 139 3.86 12.69 -4.69
CA VAL A 139 3.13 13.77 -4.01
C VAL A 139 1.70 13.88 -4.54
N ILE A 140 1.51 13.88 -5.86
CA ILE A 140 0.18 13.93 -6.48
C ILE A 140 -0.64 12.70 -6.10
N GLY A 141 -0.04 11.51 -6.13
CA GLY A 141 -0.72 10.28 -5.73
C GLY A 141 -1.17 10.30 -4.26
N GLN A 142 -0.29 10.74 -3.35
CA GLN A 142 -0.63 10.83 -1.92
C GLN A 142 -1.68 11.92 -1.65
N PHE A 143 -1.59 13.05 -2.34
CA PHE A 143 -2.61 14.10 -2.28
C PHE A 143 -3.97 13.59 -2.76
N GLY A 144 -4.01 12.86 -3.88
CA GLY A 144 -5.20 12.23 -4.41
C GLY A 144 -5.85 11.24 -3.41
N LEU A 145 -5.03 10.40 -2.77
CA LEU A 145 -5.48 9.53 -1.69
C LEU A 145 -6.18 10.33 -0.58
N CYS A 146 -5.54 11.38 -0.06
CA CYS A 146 -6.12 12.25 0.97
C CYS A 146 -7.47 12.86 0.53
N CYS A 147 -7.57 13.33 -0.72
CA CYS A 147 -8.82 13.87 -1.26
C CYS A 147 -9.94 12.82 -1.27
N VAL A 148 -9.66 11.60 -1.73
CA VAL A 148 -10.66 10.51 -1.76
C VAL A 148 -11.14 10.18 -0.35
N TYR A 149 -10.25 10.12 0.64
CA TYR A 149 -10.64 9.91 2.05
C TYR A 149 -11.55 11.02 2.57
N ILE A 150 -11.25 12.28 2.31
CA ILE A 150 -12.08 13.42 2.73
C ILE A 150 -13.47 13.34 2.09
N VAL A 151 -13.54 13.10 0.78
CA VAL A 151 -14.81 12.99 0.05
C VAL A 151 -15.62 11.81 0.56
N PHE A 152 -14.99 10.66 0.81
CA PHE A 152 -15.64 9.50 1.39
C PHE A 152 -16.25 9.82 2.76
N VAL A 153 -15.48 10.42 3.67
CA VAL A 153 -15.96 10.79 4.99
C VAL A 153 -17.13 11.78 4.87
N ALA A 154 -16.99 12.81 4.04
CA ALA A 154 -18.04 13.81 3.81
C ALA A 154 -19.35 13.20 3.27
N LYS A 155 -19.26 12.24 2.33
CA LYS A 155 -20.41 11.52 1.78
C LYS A 155 -21.13 10.70 2.85
N ASN A 156 -20.39 9.97 3.69
CA ASN A 156 -20.99 9.20 4.78
C ASN A 156 -21.62 10.10 5.86
N PHE A 157 -21.01 11.24 6.19
CA PHE A 157 -21.61 12.22 7.09
C PHE A 157 -22.85 12.88 6.48
N LYS A 158 -22.86 13.12 5.17
CA LYS A 158 -24.04 13.63 4.46
C LYS A 158 -25.22 12.68 4.58
N GLU A 159 -25.03 11.37 4.37
CA GLU A 159 -26.10 10.38 4.56
C GLU A 159 -26.75 10.45 5.96
N ILE A 160 -25.92 10.60 7.00
CA ILE A 160 -26.41 10.77 8.38
C ILE A 160 -27.10 12.13 8.55
N GLY A 161 -26.51 13.18 8.00
CA GLY A 161 -27.03 14.53 8.11
C GLY A 161 -28.35 14.73 7.38
N ASP A 162 -28.52 14.17 6.18
CA ASP A 162 -29.76 14.25 5.41
C ASP A 162 -30.89 13.43 6.06
N TYR A 163 -30.56 12.44 6.89
CA TYR A 163 -31.54 11.70 7.70
C TYR A 163 -32.07 12.52 8.88
N TYR A 164 -31.20 13.23 9.61
CA TYR A 164 -31.59 13.98 10.83
C TYR A 164 -31.90 15.46 10.58
N CYS A 165 -31.31 16.06 9.55
CA CYS A 165 -31.41 17.46 9.19
C CYS A 165 -32.00 17.59 7.77
N ARG A 166 -32.02 18.82 7.25
CA ARG A 166 -32.49 19.13 5.89
C ARG A 166 -31.37 18.86 4.87
N ASP A 167 -31.74 18.50 3.65
CA ASP A 167 -30.81 18.30 2.53
C ASP A 167 -29.86 19.50 2.32
N PHE A 168 -28.60 19.33 2.72
CA PHE A 168 -27.53 20.28 2.45
C PHE A 168 -26.65 19.80 1.30
N ASN A 169 -26.07 20.75 0.55
CA ASN A 169 -25.18 20.42 -0.55
C ASN A 169 -23.92 19.70 -0.04
N GLU A 170 -23.50 18.62 -0.73
CA GLU A 170 -22.32 17.81 -0.42
C GLU A 170 -21.04 18.62 -0.17
N ARG A 171 -20.91 19.77 -0.86
CA ARG A 171 -19.73 20.63 -0.77
C ARG A 171 -19.54 21.20 0.64
N TYR A 172 -20.62 21.46 1.37
CA TYR A 172 -20.53 21.96 2.75
C TYR A 172 -20.00 20.89 3.70
N TYR A 173 -20.38 19.63 3.52
CA TYR A 173 -19.83 18.51 4.28
C TYR A 173 -18.33 18.33 4.00
N VAL A 174 -17.91 18.45 2.73
CA VAL A 174 -16.48 18.39 2.37
C VAL A 174 -15.68 19.50 3.06
N VAL A 175 -16.16 20.74 3.00
CA VAL A 175 -15.51 21.88 3.69
C VAL A 175 -15.50 21.67 5.20
N GLY A 176 -16.59 21.18 5.79
CA GLY A 176 -16.69 20.89 7.21
C GLY A 176 -15.66 19.86 7.67
N VAL A 177 -15.52 18.75 6.94
CA VAL A 177 -14.50 17.72 7.21
C VAL A 177 -13.09 18.28 7.06
N CYS A 178 -12.82 19.08 6.03
CA CYS A 178 -11.53 19.75 5.87
C CYS A 178 -11.19 20.64 7.08
N VAL A 179 -12.13 21.48 7.52
CA VAL A 179 -11.94 22.37 8.68
C VAL A 179 -11.73 21.57 9.96
N LEU A 180 -12.48 20.48 10.16
CA LEU A 180 -12.33 19.59 11.31
C LEU A 180 -10.97 18.88 11.33
N GLN A 181 -10.38 18.60 10.16
CA GLN A 181 -9.07 17.95 10.04
C GLN A 181 -7.90 18.92 10.28
N LEU A 182 -8.07 20.23 10.05
CA LEU A 182 -7.03 21.25 10.26
C LEU A 182 -6.30 21.14 11.61
N PRO A 183 -6.96 21.09 12.79
CA PRO A 183 -6.26 20.98 14.07
C PRO A 183 -5.37 19.73 14.17
N PHE A 184 -5.73 18.63 13.51
CA PHE A 184 -4.90 17.42 13.48
C PHE A 184 -3.62 17.61 12.66
N PHE A 185 -3.66 18.42 11.59
CA PHE A 185 -2.46 18.78 10.83
C PHE A 185 -1.50 19.69 11.61
N LEU A 186 -2.00 20.42 12.63
CA LEU A 186 -1.16 21.26 13.49
C LEU A 186 -0.38 20.45 14.55
N ILE A 187 -0.67 19.15 14.72
CA ILE A 187 0.04 18.29 15.68
C ILE A 187 1.45 17.98 15.15
N ARG A 188 2.44 18.70 15.67
CA ARG A 188 3.86 18.54 15.26
C ARG A 188 4.54 17.28 15.80
N LYS A 189 3.94 16.60 16.77
CA LYS A 189 4.51 15.41 17.42
C LYS A 189 3.65 14.18 17.10
N LEU A 190 4.09 13.39 16.13
CA LEU A 190 3.42 12.16 15.67
C LEU A 190 3.18 11.13 16.79
N LYS A 191 3.94 11.20 17.89
CA LYS A 191 3.76 10.34 19.07
C LYS A 191 2.34 10.42 19.65
N TYR A 192 1.67 11.57 19.60
CA TYR A 192 0.31 11.71 20.12
C TYR A 192 -0.75 11.04 19.24
N LEU A 193 -0.44 10.72 17.98
CA LEU A 193 -1.36 10.05 17.06
C LEU A 193 -1.36 8.52 17.24
N VAL A 194 -0.36 7.97 17.94
CA VAL A 194 -0.24 6.51 18.15
C VAL A 194 -1.46 5.89 18.85
N PRO A 195 -1.93 6.39 20.02
CA PRO A 195 -3.11 5.81 20.67
C PRO A 195 -4.39 6.00 19.85
N LEU A 196 -4.53 7.15 19.18
CA LEU A 196 -5.67 7.43 18.30
C LEU A 196 -5.72 6.43 17.14
N ASN A 197 -4.56 6.18 16.52
CA ASN A 197 -4.41 5.22 15.43
C ASN A 197 -4.82 3.80 15.85
N LEU A 198 -4.50 3.39 17.08
CA LEU A 198 -4.92 2.09 17.61
C LEU A 198 -6.44 1.99 17.72
N ILE A 199 -7.10 3.01 18.27
CA ILE A 199 -8.56 3.08 18.36
C ILE A 199 -9.19 3.07 16.97
N SER A 200 -8.64 3.83 16.03
CA SER A 200 -9.10 3.86 14.64
C SER A 200 -9.02 2.48 13.98
N ASN A 201 -7.98 1.69 14.24
CA ASN A 201 -7.88 0.34 13.71
C ASN A 201 -8.99 -0.56 14.25
N CYS A 202 -9.33 -0.48 15.55
CA CYS A 202 -10.44 -1.24 16.12
C CYS A 202 -11.78 -0.88 15.43
N PHE A 203 -12.05 0.42 15.23
CA PHE A 203 -13.25 0.86 14.52
C PHE A 203 -13.27 0.46 13.05
N LEU A 204 -12.11 0.48 12.38
CA LEU A 204 -11.99 0.02 10.99
C LEU A 204 -12.41 -1.44 10.85
N TYR A 205 -11.88 -2.33 11.70
CA TYR A 205 -12.23 -3.75 11.67
C TYR A 205 -13.69 -4.01 12.08
N LEU A 206 -14.19 -3.29 13.08
CA LEU A 206 -15.59 -3.39 13.49
C LEU A 206 -16.53 -2.95 12.34
N GLY A 207 -16.25 -1.80 11.71
CA GLY A 207 -17.01 -1.31 10.58
C GLY A 207 -16.98 -2.28 9.39
N PHE A 208 -15.82 -2.85 9.10
CA PHE A 208 -15.68 -3.88 8.07
C PHE A 208 -16.55 -5.11 8.35
N LEU A 209 -16.54 -5.63 9.59
CA LEU A 209 -17.38 -6.75 10.01
C LEU A 209 -18.87 -6.42 9.90
N CYS A 210 -19.29 -5.22 10.31
CA CYS A 210 -20.67 -4.76 10.18
C CYS A 210 -21.12 -4.72 8.70
N ILE A 211 -20.30 -4.18 7.81
CA ILE A 211 -20.65 -4.11 6.37
C ILE A 211 -20.73 -5.52 5.78
N MET A 212 -19.78 -6.40 6.11
CA MET A 212 -19.82 -7.80 5.71
C MET A 212 -21.11 -8.50 6.16
N TYR A 213 -21.57 -8.24 7.38
CA TYR A 213 -22.83 -8.79 7.89
C TYR A 213 -24.06 -8.35 7.06
N TYR A 214 -24.12 -7.07 6.63
CA TYR A 214 -25.20 -6.60 5.76
C TYR A 214 -25.12 -7.19 4.35
N LEU A 215 -23.91 -7.42 3.85
CA LEU A 215 -23.69 -7.98 2.51
C LEU A 215 -24.12 -9.44 2.37
N VAL A 216 -24.00 -10.24 3.44
CA VAL A 216 -24.42 -11.66 3.43
C VAL A 216 -25.94 -11.83 3.59
N ARG A 217 -26.68 -10.80 4.02
CA ARG A 217 -28.12 -10.89 4.25
C ARG A 217 -28.93 -10.54 3.00
N GLY A 218 -29.94 -11.36 2.70
CA GLY A 218 -30.90 -11.10 1.61
C GLY A 218 -30.32 -11.23 0.20
N LEU A 219 -29.37 -12.14 -0.01
CA LEU A 219 -28.77 -12.36 -1.32
C LEU A 219 -29.83 -12.73 -2.37
N PRO A 220 -29.97 -11.97 -3.48
CA PRO A 220 -30.90 -12.32 -4.56
C PRO A 220 -30.38 -13.52 -5.37
N ASN A 221 -31.22 -14.08 -6.26
CA ASN A 221 -30.83 -15.21 -7.10
C ASN A 221 -29.59 -14.86 -7.94
N PRO A 222 -28.50 -15.68 -7.89
CA PRO A 222 -27.22 -15.37 -8.53
C PRO A 222 -27.30 -15.29 -10.06
N GLN A 223 -28.33 -15.89 -10.68
CA GLN A 223 -28.53 -15.92 -12.13
C GLN A 223 -28.89 -14.55 -12.73
N GLN A 224 -29.23 -13.56 -11.91
CA GLN A 224 -29.57 -12.20 -12.37
C GLN A 224 -28.35 -11.29 -12.54
N ARG A 225 -27.13 -11.78 -12.26
CA ARG A 225 -25.91 -10.96 -12.29
C ARG A 225 -25.12 -11.22 -13.57
N GLU A 226 -24.69 -10.14 -14.22
CA GLU A 226 -23.85 -10.24 -15.41
C GLU A 226 -22.48 -10.80 -15.05
N LEU A 227 -22.13 -11.93 -15.70
CA LEU A 227 -20.89 -12.65 -15.47
C LEU A 227 -19.70 -11.94 -16.13
N ILE A 228 -19.92 -11.31 -17.29
CA ILE A 228 -18.93 -10.62 -18.10
C ILE A 228 -19.59 -9.41 -18.74
N LYS A 229 -18.98 -8.23 -18.57
CA LYS A 229 -19.36 -6.99 -19.25
C LYS A 229 -18.44 -6.67 -20.44
N PRO A 230 -18.88 -5.81 -21.37
CA PRO A 230 -18.07 -5.42 -22.52
C PRO A 230 -16.69 -4.88 -22.12
N PRO A 231 -15.62 -5.15 -22.91
CA PRO A 231 -14.27 -4.71 -22.59
C PRO A 231 -14.08 -3.19 -22.47
N ALA A 232 -14.99 -2.40 -23.04
CA ALA A 232 -14.94 -0.93 -22.96
C ALA A 232 -14.99 -0.43 -21.51
N ASP A 233 -15.72 -1.12 -20.64
CA ASP A 233 -15.90 -0.73 -19.24
C ASP A 233 -14.75 -1.22 -18.34
N TRP A 234 -13.89 -2.11 -18.85
CA TRP A 234 -12.78 -2.68 -18.08
C TRP A 234 -11.72 -1.63 -17.71
N ILE A 235 -11.65 -0.51 -18.42
CA ILE A 235 -10.76 0.61 -18.07
C ILE A 235 -11.16 1.24 -16.72
N MET A 236 -12.46 1.35 -16.45
CA MET A 236 -12.99 1.86 -15.19
C MET A 236 -12.72 0.85 -14.06
N PHE A 237 -12.91 -0.44 -14.34
CA PHE A 237 -12.50 -1.52 -13.42
C PHE A 237 -11.02 -1.38 -13.04
N PHE A 238 -10.12 -1.21 -14.01
CA PHE A 238 -8.68 -1.15 -13.76
C PHE A 238 -8.32 -0.01 -12.81
N GLY A 239 -8.88 1.19 -13.01
CA GLY A 239 -8.62 2.34 -12.14
C GLY A 239 -9.08 2.11 -10.70
N ILE A 240 -10.30 1.60 -10.52
CA ILE A 240 -10.87 1.33 -9.19
C ILE A 240 -10.13 0.18 -8.51
N ALA A 241 -9.85 -0.90 -9.23
CA ALA A 241 -9.13 -2.07 -8.71
C ALA A 241 -7.68 -1.73 -8.37
N ALA A 242 -6.97 -0.93 -9.17
CA ALA A 242 -5.62 -0.47 -8.86
C ALA A 242 -5.59 0.38 -7.59
N PHE A 243 -6.57 1.28 -7.42
CA PHE A 243 -6.76 2.04 -6.18
C PHE A 243 -7.08 1.14 -4.97
N SER A 244 -7.86 0.09 -5.18
CA SER A 244 -8.34 -0.81 -4.12
C SER A 244 -7.32 -1.88 -3.69
N LEU A 245 -6.43 -2.31 -4.59
CA LEU A 245 -5.55 -3.46 -4.38
C LEU A 245 -4.13 -3.07 -3.95
N THR A 246 -3.69 -1.82 -4.15
CA THR A 246 -2.32 -1.42 -3.81
C THR A 246 -2.19 -0.02 -3.24
N ALA A 247 -1.15 0.18 -2.42
CA ALA A 247 -0.77 1.45 -1.83
C ALA A 247 0.77 1.56 -1.79
N VAL A 248 1.40 1.67 -2.97
CA VAL A 248 2.87 1.57 -3.14
C VAL A 248 3.65 2.48 -2.18
N GLY A 249 3.26 3.76 -2.06
CA GLY A 249 3.94 4.71 -1.16
C GLY A 249 3.95 4.24 0.30
N SER A 250 2.80 3.77 0.80
CA SER A 250 2.68 3.24 2.16
C SER A 250 3.45 1.91 2.32
N MET A 251 3.43 1.04 1.32
CA MET A 251 4.17 -0.24 1.35
C MET A 251 5.69 0.00 1.46
N LEU A 252 6.24 0.99 0.75
CA LEU A 252 7.65 1.38 0.89
C LEU A 252 7.98 1.96 2.27
N VAL A 253 7.07 2.76 2.84
CA VAL A 253 7.25 3.31 4.20
C VAL A 253 7.21 2.20 5.24
N VAL A 254 6.37 1.18 5.08
CA VAL A 254 6.34 0.02 5.98
C VAL A 254 7.66 -0.73 5.93
N GLU A 255 8.15 -1.09 4.74
CA GLU A 255 9.45 -1.75 4.56
C GLU A 255 10.59 -0.97 5.21
N ALA A 256 10.64 0.33 4.99
CA ALA A 256 11.67 1.23 5.52
C ALA A 256 11.72 1.25 7.06
N ASN A 257 10.59 1.00 7.73
CA ASN A 257 10.48 1.07 9.20
C ASN A 257 10.48 -0.32 9.87
N MET A 258 10.70 -1.41 9.14
CA MET A 258 10.75 -2.75 9.74
C MET A 258 12.02 -3.02 10.54
N ALA A 259 11.89 -3.80 11.62
CA ALA A 259 13.01 -4.34 12.37
C ALA A 259 13.88 -5.27 11.52
N HIS A 260 13.23 -6.12 10.70
CA HIS A 260 13.87 -7.10 9.84
C HIS A 260 13.37 -6.97 8.39
N PRO A 261 13.83 -5.94 7.66
CA PRO A 261 13.38 -5.68 6.28
C PRO A 261 13.72 -6.82 5.31
N GLN A 262 14.74 -7.63 5.61
CA GLN A 262 15.07 -8.86 4.88
C GLN A 262 13.90 -9.85 4.81
N SER A 263 13.01 -9.84 5.82
CA SER A 263 11.82 -10.70 5.88
C SER A 263 10.58 -10.11 5.19
N TYR A 264 10.70 -8.87 4.68
CA TYR A 264 9.62 -8.20 3.95
C TYR A 264 9.37 -8.85 2.59
N LEU A 265 10.45 -9.07 1.84
CA LEU A 265 10.48 -9.77 0.55
C LEU A 265 10.72 -11.27 0.76
N GLY A 266 10.13 -12.11 -0.10
CA GLY A 266 10.28 -13.57 -0.07
C GLY A 266 8.97 -14.29 -0.32
N ILE A 267 9.00 -15.58 -0.67
CA ILE A 267 7.80 -16.38 -1.02
C ILE A 267 6.74 -16.32 0.10
N PHE A 268 7.18 -16.44 1.35
CA PHE A 268 6.36 -16.27 2.56
C PHE A 268 6.69 -14.96 3.30
N GLY A 269 7.24 -13.98 2.59
CA GLY A 269 7.54 -12.67 3.13
C GLY A 269 6.28 -11.92 3.55
N VAL A 270 6.44 -10.95 4.45
CA VAL A 270 5.34 -10.15 5.01
C VAL A 270 4.47 -9.51 3.90
N LEU A 271 5.10 -9.04 2.82
CA LEU A 271 4.42 -8.46 1.67
C LEU A 271 3.50 -9.46 0.97
N ASN A 272 3.99 -10.66 0.65
CA ASN A 272 3.22 -11.66 -0.10
C ASN A 272 2.04 -12.20 0.72
N LEU A 273 2.25 -12.38 2.03
CA LEU A 273 1.16 -12.74 2.93
C LEU A 273 0.10 -11.63 2.97
N ALA A 274 0.50 -10.37 3.12
CA ALA A 274 -0.43 -9.24 3.12
C ALA A 274 -1.20 -9.13 1.80
N VAL A 275 -0.50 -9.21 0.67
CA VAL A 275 -1.08 -9.20 -0.68
C VAL A 275 -2.13 -10.30 -0.85
N PHE A 276 -1.85 -11.53 -0.38
CA PHE A 276 -2.81 -12.63 -0.45
C PHE A 276 -4.10 -12.30 0.31
N PHE A 277 -4.00 -11.83 1.55
CA PHE A 277 -5.17 -11.45 2.35
C PHE A 277 -5.90 -10.23 1.77
N ILE A 278 -5.18 -9.26 1.23
CA ILE A 278 -5.74 -8.09 0.55
C ILE A 278 -6.55 -8.53 -0.68
N LEU A 279 -5.97 -9.38 -1.53
CA LEU A 279 -6.62 -9.87 -2.74
C LEU A 279 -7.86 -10.70 -2.41
N PHE A 280 -7.73 -11.63 -1.46
CA PHE A 280 -8.82 -12.48 -1.01
C PHE A 280 -9.98 -11.65 -0.44
N SER A 281 -9.69 -10.72 0.47
CA SER A 281 -10.72 -9.86 1.07
C SER A 281 -11.37 -8.94 0.03
N ASN A 282 -10.60 -8.34 -0.88
CA ASN A 282 -11.14 -7.49 -1.94
C ASN A 282 -12.03 -8.26 -2.91
N ILE A 283 -11.62 -9.44 -3.38
CA ILE A 283 -12.44 -10.26 -4.27
C ILE A 283 -13.72 -10.68 -3.58
N LEU A 284 -13.63 -11.20 -2.34
CA LEU A 284 -14.80 -11.60 -1.56
C LEU A 284 -15.76 -10.42 -1.38
N PHE A 285 -15.24 -9.27 -0.97
CA PHE A 285 -16.03 -8.06 -0.73
C PHE A 285 -16.67 -7.54 -2.02
N GLY A 286 -15.91 -7.50 -3.11
CA GLY A 286 -16.40 -7.09 -4.43
C GLY A 286 -17.54 -7.97 -4.92
N ILE A 287 -17.37 -9.30 -4.85
CA ILE A 287 -18.38 -10.26 -5.31
C ILE A 287 -19.64 -10.12 -4.46
N MET A 288 -19.49 -10.09 -3.14
CA MET A 288 -20.63 -9.99 -2.22
C MET A 288 -21.40 -8.67 -2.39
N GLY A 289 -20.68 -7.55 -2.54
CA GLY A 289 -21.28 -6.24 -2.81
C GLY A 289 -22.06 -6.20 -4.12
N TYR A 290 -21.46 -6.68 -5.21
CA TYR A 290 -22.14 -6.72 -6.50
C TYR A 290 -23.28 -7.74 -6.52
N TRP A 291 -23.14 -8.88 -5.84
CA TRP A 291 -24.23 -9.85 -5.73
C TRP A 291 -25.43 -9.24 -5.00
N ARG A 292 -25.21 -8.51 -3.91
CA ARG A 292 -26.30 -7.85 -3.17
C ARG A 292 -26.97 -6.73 -3.97
N TYR A 293 -26.22 -5.76 -4.48
CA TYR A 293 -26.80 -4.52 -5.06
C TYR A 293 -26.82 -4.46 -6.60
N GLY A 294 -26.01 -5.26 -7.30
CA GLY A 294 -26.00 -5.32 -8.76
C GLY A 294 -25.65 -4.00 -9.43
N GLU A 295 -26.51 -3.55 -10.36
CA GLU A 295 -26.30 -2.29 -11.08
C GLU A 295 -26.47 -1.05 -10.18
N GLN A 296 -27.17 -1.18 -9.06
CA GLN A 296 -27.41 -0.09 -8.10
C GLN A 296 -26.22 0.15 -7.16
N VAL A 297 -25.10 -0.55 -7.33
CA VAL A 297 -23.88 -0.29 -6.55
C VAL A 297 -23.43 1.15 -6.77
N GLU A 298 -23.31 1.88 -5.66
CA GLU A 298 -22.83 3.26 -5.61
C GLU A 298 -21.30 3.32 -5.54
N ALA A 299 -20.75 4.54 -5.54
CA ALA A 299 -19.30 4.79 -5.49
C ALA A 299 -18.60 4.07 -4.31
N SER A 300 -19.33 3.90 -3.20
CA SER A 300 -18.90 3.11 -2.06
C SER A 300 -20.10 2.36 -1.51
N ILE A 301 -19.88 1.11 -1.11
CA ILE A 301 -20.95 0.23 -0.60
C ILE A 301 -21.65 0.78 0.65
N THR A 302 -21.00 1.68 1.40
CA THR A 302 -21.60 2.27 2.60
C THR A 302 -22.80 3.14 2.26
N LEU A 303 -22.82 3.73 1.06
CA LEU A 303 -23.96 4.52 0.55
C LEU A 303 -25.14 3.65 0.12
N ASN A 304 -24.92 2.34 -0.05
CA ASN A 304 -25.99 1.40 -0.40
C ASN A 304 -26.69 0.80 0.84
N VAL A 305 -26.17 1.02 2.05
CA VAL A 305 -26.78 0.48 3.27
C VAL A 305 -28.12 1.20 3.53
N PRO A 306 -29.23 0.46 3.68
CA PRO A 306 -30.55 1.08 3.82
C PRO A 306 -30.65 1.90 5.10
N GLN A 307 -31.02 3.18 4.97
CA GLN A 307 -31.15 4.14 6.07
C GLN A 307 -32.22 3.74 7.12
N ASN A 308 -33.18 2.88 6.73
CA ASN A 308 -34.32 2.51 7.56
C ASN A 308 -34.03 1.44 8.63
N GLU A 309 -32.89 0.73 8.57
CA GLU A 309 -32.57 -0.34 9.54
C GLU A 309 -31.78 0.14 10.78
N ILE A 310 -31.36 1.41 10.82
CA ILE A 310 -30.77 2.03 12.03
C ILE A 310 -31.83 2.13 13.16
N SER A 311 -33.10 1.86 12.82
CA SER A 311 -34.21 1.76 13.75
C SER A 311 -34.70 0.31 13.87
N SER A 312 -33.87 -0.59 14.42
CA SER A 312 -34.39 -1.78 15.09
C SER A 312 -34.24 -1.61 16.60
N LYS A 313 -35.18 -0.83 17.16
CA LYS A 313 -35.57 -0.72 18.58
C LYS A 313 -34.46 -0.62 19.64
#